data_AF-A0A945CZK4-F1
#
_entry.id   AF-A0A945CZK4-F1
#
_cell.length_a   1.000
_cell.length_b   1.000
_cell.length_c   1.000
_cell.angle_alpha   90.00
_cell.angle_beta   90.00
_cell.angle_gamma   90.00
#
_symmetry.space_group_name_H-M   'P 1'
#
loop_
_entity.id
_entity.type
_entity.pdbx_description
1 polymer ?
#
loop_
_entity_poly.entity_id
_entity_poly.type
_entity_poly.pdbx_seq_one_letter_code
_entity_poly.pdbx_strand_id
1 'polypeptide(L)'
;MKLFNYATLLLLSVFMTTTAVKGGETGACCFTDNCQSLDLKICLKLGGDWQGPNTTCEATCGIPEMGACCLGDICFDSPATYCETLGGEWQGVGIDCVSTCGATLIGACCLEDQCFDTPGEVCTLIGGVWQGAGAMCEYTCGVAAVGACCMGSLCFDSAEQLCGTLGGDWQGAFSSCEFSCGTTNIGACCMGGHCFDLPGDFCNLLGGEWQGPGVTCEFTCDVADLGACCMWDHCFDSPSDFCEIAGGDWYGAGSFCQDSFCDNAQLNGACCVNGACVSLLEKECASVLGSFTPNGNCDSITCAPYCGSDINKDNVVDVNDLLLIVDSWGLCP
;
A
#
# COMPACT_ATOMS: atom_id res chain seq x y z
N MET A 1 -67.39 24.91 54.06
CA MET A 1 -68.39 26.00 53.95
C MET A 1 -67.69 27.16 53.26
N LYS A 2 -68.20 27.58 52.09
CA LYS A 2 -67.75 28.68 51.18
C LYS A 2 -66.40 28.42 50.47
N LEU A 3 -66.33 28.06 49.18
CA LEU A 3 -66.87 28.61 47.92
C LEU A 3 -66.27 29.97 47.49
N PHE A 4 -65.40 29.89 46.44
CA PHE A 4 -65.35 30.70 45.19
C PHE A 4 -64.96 32.21 45.33
N ASN A 5 -64.22 32.90 44.43
CA ASN A 5 -64.00 32.71 42.99
C ASN A 5 -63.02 33.75 42.37
N TYR A 6 -62.37 33.37 41.25
CA TYR A 6 -61.89 34.09 40.03
C TYR A 6 -61.16 35.45 40.14
N ALA A 7 -60.08 35.75 39.40
CA ALA A 7 -59.70 35.46 38.01
C ALA A 7 -58.16 35.52 37.89
N THR A 8 -57.47 34.85 36.95
CA THR A 8 -57.50 35.16 35.51
C THR A 8 -57.08 33.94 34.68
N LEU A 9 -57.91 33.60 33.69
CA LEU A 9 -57.69 32.64 32.61
C LEU A 9 -56.64 33.12 31.62
N LEU A 10 -55.77 32.23 31.16
CA LEU A 10 -55.28 32.18 29.77
C LEU A 10 -54.83 30.75 29.44
N LEU A 11 -55.76 30.02 28.82
CA LEU A 11 -55.60 29.10 27.68
C LEU A 11 -54.23 28.43 27.47
N LEU A 12 -54.20 27.09 27.37
CA LEU A 12 -54.18 26.40 26.08
C LEU A 12 -54.09 24.85 26.25
N SER A 13 -55.06 24.19 25.61
CA SER A 13 -55.02 22.85 24.98
C SER A 13 -54.38 21.67 25.73
N VAL A 14 -55.24 20.81 26.26
CA VAL A 14 -54.94 19.39 26.52
C VAL A 14 -54.75 18.70 25.17
N PHE A 15 -53.51 18.39 24.79
CA PHE A 15 -53.20 17.33 23.85
C PHE A 15 -52.89 16.07 24.66
N MET A 16 -53.63 14.99 24.38
CA MET A 16 -53.23 13.64 24.77
C MET A 16 -51.87 13.36 24.12
N THR A 17 -50.80 13.38 24.91
CA THR A 17 -49.52 12.83 24.49
C THR A 17 -49.58 11.33 24.67
N THR A 18 -49.79 10.62 23.56
CA THR A 18 -49.28 9.25 23.42
C THR A 18 -47.79 9.32 23.73
N THR A 19 -47.35 8.68 24.81
CA THR A 19 -45.93 8.45 25.06
C THR A 19 -45.40 7.52 23.97
N ALA A 20 -44.94 8.11 22.88
CA ALA A 20 -44.00 7.44 21.99
C ALA A 20 -42.75 7.18 22.83
N VAL A 21 -42.54 5.91 23.21
CA VAL A 21 -41.22 5.46 23.65
C VAL A 21 -40.26 5.85 22.54
N LYS A 22 -39.31 6.74 22.83
CA LYS A 22 -38.23 7.11 21.92
C LYS A 22 -37.44 5.83 21.64
N GLY A 23 -37.81 5.13 20.57
CA GLY A 23 -37.09 3.95 20.09
C GLY A 23 -35.64 4.36 19.84
N GLY A 24 -34.69 3.58 20.36
CA GLY A 24 -33.28 3.81 20.10
C GLY A 24 -33.03 3.83 18.59
N GLU A 25 -32.19 4.75 18.14
CA GLU A 25 -31.79 4.83 16.73
C GLU A 25 -31.13 3.48 16.35
N THR A 26 -31.66 2.86 15.29
CA THR A 26 -31.13 1.60 14.75
C THR A 26 -30.07 1.87 13.68
N GLY A 27 -29.24 0.89 13.37
CA GLY A 27 -28.07 1.02 12.51
C GLY A 27 -27.53 -0.37 12.16
N ALA A 28 -26.63 -0.45 11.20
CA ALA A 28 -26.05 -1.72 10.74
C ALA A 28 -25.18 -2.34 11.84
N CYS A 29 -25.48 -3.59 12.16
CA CYS A 29 -24.70 -4.45 13.04
C CYS A 29 -24.14 -5.60 12.21
N CYS A 30 -22.84 -5.58 11.99
CA CYS A 30 -22.15 -6.57 11.16
C CYS A 30 -21.66 -7.74 12.00
N PHE A 31 -21.80 -8.94 11.45
CA PHE A 31 -21.19 -10.17 11.92
C PHE A 31 -20.40 -10.75 10.75
N THR A 32 -19.60 -11.80 11.00
CA THR A 32 -18.69 -12.41 10.01
C THR A 32 -19.34 -12.72 8.65
N ASP A 33 -20.60 -13.15 8.63
CA ASP A 33 -21.30 -13.54 7.38
C ASP A 33 -22.66 -12.85 7.17
N ASN A 34 -23.11 -12.00 8.11
CA ASN A 34 -24.43 -11.39 8.03
C ASN A 34 -24.50 -10.02 8.70
N CYS A 35 -25.51 -9.23 8.31
CA CYS A 35 -25.78 -7.94 8.91
C CYS A 35 -27.23 -7.85 9.37
N GLN A 36 -27.46 -7.16 10.49
CA GLN A 36 -28.79 -6.84 10.97
C GLN A 36 -28.88 -5.36 11.38
N SER A 37 -30.01 -4.71 11.08
CA SER A 37 -30.29 -3.38 11.62
C SER A 37 -30.78 -3.53 13.07
N LEU A 38 -29.88 -3.29 14.02
CA LEU A 38 -30.12 -3.47 15.45
C LEU A 38 -29.99 -2.11 16.15
N ASP A 39 -30.30 -2.04 17.44
CA ASP A 39 -29.80 -0.94 18.26
C ASP A 39 -28.37 -1.25 18.76
N LEU A 40 -27.62 -0.21 19.10
CA LEU A 40 -26.24 -0.30 19.60
C LEU A 40 -26.08 -1.36 20.71
N LYS A 41 -26.97 -1.38 21.70
CA LYS A 41 -26.83 -2.27 22.86
C LYS A 41 -27.09 -3.72 22.48
N ILE A 42 -28.07 -3.97 21.62
CA ILE A 42 -28.33 -5.33 21.12
C ILE A 42 -27.20 -5.79 20.20
N CYS A 43 -26.66 -4.91 19.36
CA CYS A 43 -25.56 -5.23 18.46
C CYS A 43 -24.31 -5.72 19.23
N LEU A 44 -23.85 -4.91 20.18
CA LEU A 44 -22.68 -5.26 21.01
C LEU A 44 -22.93 -6.50 21.87
N LYS A 45 -24.16 -6.68 22.38
CA LYS A 45 -24.51 -7.88 23.18
C LYS A 45 -24.45 -9.18 22.37
N LEU A 46 -24.69 -9.10 21.07
CA LEU A 46 -24.61 -10.26 20.16
C LEU A 46 -23.20 -10.45 19.58
N GLY A 47 -22.23 -9.60 19.95
CA GLY A 47 -20.86 -9.67 19.45
C GLY A 47 -20.71 -9.19 18.00
N GLY A 48 -21.59 -8.30 17.54
CA GLY A 48 -21.49 -7.67 16.22
C GLY A 48 -20.85 -6.29 16.26
N ASP A 49 -20.29 -5.89 15.12
CA ASP A 49 -19.62 -4.61 14.92
C ASP A 49 -20.63 -3.54 14.49
N TRP A 50 -20.79 -2.52 15.34
CA TRP A 50 -21.76 -1.46 15.14
C TRP A 50 -21.22 -0.37 14.21
N GLN A 51 -21.93 -0.11 13.11
CA GLN A 51 -21.48 0.83 12.07
C GLN A 51 -21.95 2.28 12.28
N GLY A 52 -22.67 2.56 13.37
CA GLY A 52 -23.22 3.89 13.66
C GLY A 52 -24.74 3.99 13.45
N PRO A 53 -25.40 5.01 14.03
CA PRO A 53 -26.84 5.18 13.92
C PRO A 53 -27.27 5.52 12.48
N ASN A 54 -28.43 5.02 12.06
CA ASN A 54 -29.04 5.18 10.73
C ASN A 54 -28.23 4.61 9.55
N THR A 55 -27.22 3.78 9.81
CA THR A 55 -26.51 3.01 8.77
C THR A 55 -27.32 1.80 8.33
N THR A 56 -27.09 1.31 7.09
CA THR A 56 -27.86 0.21 6.51
C THR A 56 -26.97 -0.97 6.13
N CYS A 57 -27.50 -2.19 6.31
CA CYS A 57 -26.80 -3.43 5.99
C CYS A 57 -26.48 -3.62 4.50
N GLU A 58 -27.09 -2.81 3.64
CA GLU A 58 -26.94 -2.88 2.18
C GLU A 58 -25.65 -2.18 1.69
N ALA A 59 -24.98 -1.39 2.55
CA ALA A 59 -23.82 -0.59 2.18
C ALA A 59 -22.59 -0.74 3.10
N THR A 60 -22.69 -1.43 4.24
CA THR A 60 -21.75 -1.20 5.36
C THR A 60 -21.26 -2.47 6.07
N CYS A 61 -21.27 -3.63 5.40
CA CYS A 61 -20.50 -4.79 5.88
C CYS A 61 -19.54 -5.25 4.79
N GLY A 62 -18.57 -4.38 4.49
CA GLY A 62 -17.25 -4.81 4.08
C GLY A 62 -16.36 -4.87 5.32
N ILE A 63 -15.19 -5.51 5.22
CA ILE A 63 -14.11 -5.32 6.21
C ILE A 63 -13.98 -3.81 6.41
N PRO A 64 -14.18 -3.27 7.62
CA PRO A 64 -14.12 -1.83 7.79
C PRO A 64 -12.72 -1.37 7.37
N GLU A 65 -12.67 -0.40 6.46
CA GLU A 65 -11.41 0.15 5.98
C GLU A 65 -10.70 0.81 7.17
N MET A 66 -9.64 0.16 7.65
CA MET A 66 -8.87 0.59 8.81
C MET A 66 -7.93 1.71 8.43
N GLY A 67 -7.74 2.66 9.34
CA GLY A 67 -6.80 3.75 9.20
C GLY A 67 -6.44 4.37 10.55
N ALA A 68 -5.36 5.12 10.59
CA ALA A 68 -4.85 5.75 11.80
C ALA A 68 -5.83 6.83 12.28
N CYS A 69 -6.17 6.78 13.57
CA CYS A 69 -6.94 7.81 14.25
C CYS A 69 -6.05 8.62 15.18
N CYS A 70 -5.83 9.91 14.89
CA CYS A 70 -5.04 10.80 15.75
C CYS A 70 -5.94 11.53 16.78
N LEU A 71 -5.74 11.28 18.07
CA LEU A 71 -6.36 12.01 19.17
C LEU A 71 -5.29 12.82 19.93
N GLY A 72 -4.84 13.92 19.32
CA GLY A 72 -3.62 14.60 19.78
C GLY A 72 -2.39 13.75 19.48
N ASP A 73 -1.61 13.40 20.50
CA ASP A 73 -0.39 12.57 20.37
C ASP A 73 -0.67 11.05 20.45
N ILE A 74 -1.93 10.66 20.66
CA ILE A 74 -2.36 9.26 20.74
C ILE A 74 -2.84 8.80 19.37
N CYS A 75 -2.34 7.65 18.89
CA CYS A 75 -2.78 7.05 17.64
C CYS A 75 -3.21 5.60 17.82
N PHE A 76 -4.36 5.21 17.28
CA PHE A 76 -4.75 3.80 17.14
C PHE A 76 -5.43 3.56 15.79
N ASP A 77 -5.30 2.36 15.23
CA ASP A 77 -5.95 1.99 13.98
C ASP A 77 -7.44 1.74 14.24
N SER A 78 -8.30 2.42 13.47
CA SER A 78 -9.74 2.27 13.59
C SER A 78 -10.47 2.65 12.29
N PRO A 79 -11.75 2.27 12.14
CA PRO A 79 -12.60 2.80 11.09
C PRO A 79 -12.81 4.31 11.30
N ALA A 80 -13.00 5.07 10.21
CA ALA A 80 -13.19 6.52 10.25
C ALA A 80 -14.29 6.96 11.23
N THR A 81 -15.42 6.25 11.23
CA THR A 81 -16.59 6.57 12.08
C THR A 81 -16.29 6.47 13.58
N TYR A 82 -15.47 5.49 13.98
CA TYR A 82 -15.06 5.32 15.38
C TYR A 82 -14.10 6.43 15.81
N CYS A 83 -13.15 6.79 14.92
CA CYS A 83 -12.23 7.90 15.16
C CYS A 83 -12.95 9.25 15.34
N GLU A 84 -13.86 9.57 14.42
CA GLU A 84 -14.66 10.78 14.46
C GLU A 84 -15.55 10.86 15.71
N THR A 85 -16.11 9.72 16.14
CA THR A 85 -16.94 9.65 17.36
C THR A 85 -16.15 10.00 18.62
N LEU A 86 -14.85 9.68 18.64
CA LEU A 86 -13.94 10.01 19.74
C LEU A 86 -13.37 11.44 19.63
N GLY A 87 -13.66 12.16 18.54
CA GLY A 87 -13.16 13.51 18.27
C GLY A 87 -11.74 13.53 17.71
N GLY A 88 -11.29 12.44 17.07
CA GLY A 88 -9.98 12.33 16.45
C GLY A 88 -9.94 12.70 14.98
N GLU A 89 -8.72 12.94 14.49
CA GLU A 89 -8.42 13.19 13.09
C GLU A 89 -8.02 11.87 12.42
N TRP A 90 -8.91 11.36 11.59
CA TRP A 90 -8.68 10.13 10.83
C TRP A 90 -7.82 10.40 9.58
N GLN A 91 -6.80 9.58 9.36
CA GLN A 91 -5.71 9.90 8.42
C GLN A 91 -5.85 9.31 7.01
N GLY A 92 -6.75 8.35 6.81
CA GLY A 92 -6.87 7.65 5.53
C GLY A 92 -6.89 6.14 5.70
N VAL A 93 -7.48 5.44 4.72
CA VAL A 93 -7.47 3.98 4.66
C VAL A 93 -6.04 3.49 4.46
N GLY A 94 -5.65 2.46 5.21
CA GLY A 94 -4.33 1.84 5.09
C GLY A 94 -3.17 2.70 5.54
N ILE A 95 -3.44 3.83 6.21
CA ILE A 95 -2.44 4.65 6.86
C ILE A 95 -2.35 4.20 8.31
N ASP A 96 -1.21 3.66 8.73
CA ASP A 96 -1.01 3.07 10.04
C ASP A 96 -0.40 4.09 11.02
N CYS A 97 -0.59 3.82 12.32
CA CYS A 97 -0.13 4.70 13.39
C CYS A 97 1.38 4.91 13.48
N VAL A 98 2.18 4.07 12.81
CA VAL A 98 3.64 4.13 12.85
C VAL A 98 4.18 5.37 12.13
N SER A 99 3.47 5.90 11.14
CA SER A 99 4.01 6.95 10.25
C SER A 99 3.40 8.34 10.40
N THR A 100 2.28 8.52 11.11
CA THR A 100 1.36 9.63 10.75
C THR A 100 0.96 10.58 11.88
N CYS A 101 0.84 10.12 13.13
CA CYS A 101 0.64 11.03 14.28
C CYS A 101 1.95 11.09 15.06
N GLY A 102 2.45 12.27 15.48
CA GLY A 102 3.75 12.44 16.15
C GLY A 102 3.95 11.49 17.33
N ALA A 103 4.54 10.32 17.06
CA ALA A 103 4.14 9.08 17.72
C ALA A 103 4.40 9.05 19.24
N THR A 104 3.33 8.96 20.03
CA THR A 104 3.43 8.30 21.33
C THR A 104 3.34 6.80 21.10
N LEU A 105 4.43 6.09 21.36
CA LEU A 105 4.51 4.65 21.18
C LEU A 105 3.48 3.94 22.10
N ILE A 106 2.52 3.23 21.50
CA ILE A 106 1.55 2.40 22.22
C ILE A 106 2.21 1.07 22.64
N GLY A 107 1.83 0.58 23.81
CA GLY A 107 2.25 -0.71 24.32
C GLY A 107 1.24 -1.29 25.31
N ALA A 108 1.35 -2.57 25.58
CA ALA A 108 0.50 -3.27 26.53
C ALA A 108 0.63 -2.66 27.94
N CYS A 109 -0.50 -2.36 28.56
CA CYS A 109 -0.58 -1.96 29.95
C CYS A 109 -1.26 -3.03 30.78
N CYS A 110 -0.51 -3.63 31.69
CA CYS A 110 -1.03 -4.66 32.59
C CYS A 110 -1.54 -4.04 33.89
N LEU A 111 -2.85 -4.11 34.10
CA LEU A 111 -3.50 -3.72 35.34
C LEU A 111 -4.16 -4.97 35.96
N GLU A 112 -3.47 -5.59 36.91
CA GLU A 112 -3.88 -6.87 37.49
C GLU A 112 -4.08 -7.94 36.40
N ASP A 113 -5.30 -8.44 36.20
CA ASP A 113 -5.66 -9.44 35.19
C ASP A 113 -6.17 -8.82 33.87
N GLN A 114 -6.19 -7.49 33.76
CA GLN A 114 -6.67 -6.77 32.58
C GLN A 114 -5.51 -6.17 31.79
N CYS A 115 -5.65 -6.17 30.46
CA CYS A 115 -4.70 -5.53 29.57
C CYS A 115 -5.39 -4.52 28.66
N PHE A 116 -4.72 -3.39 28.46
CA PHE A 116 -5.12 -2.37 27.49
C PHE A 116 -3.89 -1.89 26.71
N ASP A 117 -3.96 -1.85 25.38
CA ASP A 117 -2.91 -1.23 24.57
C ASP A 117 -3.05 0.29 24.71
N THR A 118 -2.06 0.93 25.34
CA THR A 118 -2.13 2.34 25.69
C THR A 118 -0.74 2.97 25.74
N PRO A 119 -0.61 4.31 25.59
CA PRO A 119 0.64 5.01 25.86
C PRO A 119 1.19 4.75 27.26
N GLY A 120 2.53 4.73 27.40
CA GLY A 120 3.18 4.46 28.68
C GLY A 120 2.79 5.42 29.82
N GLU A 121 2.54 6.68 29.51
CA GLU A 121 2.10 7.68 30.48
C GLU A 121 0.70 7.38 31.04
N VAL A 122 -0.23 6.95 30.16
CA VAL A 122 -1.59 6.57 30.54
C VAL A 122 -1.56 5.29 31.39
N CYS A 123 -0.72 4.33 31.02
CA CYS A 123 -0.56 3.10 31.79
C CYS A 123 -0.06 3.36 33.22
N THR A 124 0.94 4.23 33.35
CA THR A 124 1.49 4.61 34.66
C THR A 124 0.45 5.36 35.50
N LEU A 125 -0.35 6.22 34.86
CA LEU A 125 -1.39 7.01 35.52
C LEU A 125 -2.50 6.14 36.14
N ILE A 126 -2.89 5.05 35.46
CA ILE A 126 -3.90 4.11 35.97
C ILE A 126 -3.33 3.07 36.94
N GLY A 127 -2.04 3.15 37.28
CA GLY A 127 -1.37 2.22 38.19
C GLY A 127 -1.05 0.86 37.56
N GLY A 128 -1.05 0.77 36.23
CA GLY A 128 -0.66 -0.42 35.48
C GLY A 128 0.86 -0.49 35.26
N VAL A 129 1.33 -1.67 34.86
CA VAL A 129 2.71 -1.92 34.48
C VAL A 129 2.81 -1.85 32.96
N TRP A 130 3.48 -0.81 32.45
CA TRP A 130 3.70 -0.63 31.03
C TRP A 130 4.85 -1.50 30.54
N GLN A 131 4.64 -2.14 29.41
CA GLN A 131 5.48 -3.26 28.97
C GLN A 131 6.51 -2.86 27.93
N GLY A 132 6.37 -1.68 27.32
CA GLY A 132 7.24 -1.25 26.24
C GLY A 132 6.43 -0.93 24.99
N ALA A 133 7.02 -0.09 24.14
CA ALA A 133 6.48 0.22 22.83
C ALA A 133 6.36 -1.06 21.99
N GLY A 134 5.21 -1.28 21.35
CA GLY A 134 4.96 -2.46 20.50
C GLY A 134 4.60 -3.74 21.25
N ALA A 135 4.64 -3.76 22.59
CA ALA A 135 4.06 -4.86 23.36
C ALA A 135 2.54 -4.89 23.14
N MET A 136 1.95 -6.05 22.86
CA MET A 136 0.51 -6.18 22.59
C MET A 136 -0.18 -7.00 23.68
N CYS A 137 -1.41 -6.62 24.04
CA CYS A 137 -2.16 -7.25 25.11
C CYS A 137 -2.40 -8.75 24.96
N GLU A 138 -2.42 -9.23 23.73
CA GLU A 138 -2.61 -10.63 23.38
C GLU A 138 -1.52 -11.55 23.99
N TYR A 139 -0.33 -11.02 24.30
CA TYR A 139 0.84 -11.82 24.69
C TYR A 139 1.52 -11.41 26.01
N THR A 140 0.99 -10.43 26.74
CA THR A 140 1.80 -9.70 27.72
C THR A 140 1.33 -9.73 29.17
N CYS A 141 0.02 -9.76 29.44
CA CYS A 141 -0.47 -9.67 30.83
C CYS A 141 -0.88 -11.04 31.38
N GLY A 142 -0.25 -11.45 32.49
CA GLY A 142 -0.50 -12.74 33.13
C GLY A 142 0.30 -13.92 32.56
N VAL A 143 1.07 -13.70 31.50
CA VAL A 143 2.10 -14.63 31.00
C VAL A 143 3.46 -13.97 31.15
N ALA A 144 4.48 -14.74 31.55
CA ALA A 144 5.84 -14.22 31.62
C ALA A 144 6.22 -13.65 30.24
N ALA A 145 6.77 -12.43 30.22
CA ALA A 145 7.07 -11.68 29.01
C ALA A 145 7.63 -12.59 27.91
N VAL A 146 6.90 -12.65 26.79
CA VAL A 146 7.27 -13.48 25.65
C VAL A 146 8.31 -12.71 24.83
N GLY A 147 9.35 -13.41 24.41
CA GLY A 147 10.38 -12.92 23.51
C GLY A 147 10.93 -14.06 22.65
N ALA A 148 11.66 -13.75 21.60
CA ALA A 148 12.30 -14.73 20.75
C ALA A 148 13.27 -15.59 21.55
N CYS A 149 13.07 -16.92 21.49
CA CYS A 149 14.00 -17.89 22.04
C CYS A 149 14.80 -18.57 20.94
N CYS A 150 16.12 -18.49 21.03
CA CYS A 150 17.02 -18.92 19.97
C CYS A 150 17.77 -20.18 20.35
N MET A 151 17.63 -21.22 19.55
CA MET A 151 18.42 -22.44 19.67
C MET A 151 19.12 -22.71 18.35
N GLY A 152 20.25 -22.01 18.11
CA GLY A 152 20.88 -21.98 16.80
C GLY A 152 19.98 -21.26 15.78
N SER A 153 19.56 -21.97 14.71
CA SER A 153 18.66 -21.42 13.69
C SER A 153 17.17 -21.59 13.99
N LEU A 154 16.81 -22.32 15.05
CA LEU A 154 15.42 -22.49 15.45
C LEU A 154 15.00 -21.34 16.35
N CYS A 155 13.91 -20.66 15.98
CA CYS A 155 13.27 -19.65 16.80
C CYS A 155 11.83 -20.01 17.12
N PHE A 156 11.43 -19.76 18.36
CA PHE A 156 10.02 -19.70 18.76
C PHE A 156 9.85 -18.65 19.85
N ASP A 157 8.70 -17.98 19.86
CA ASP A 157 8.39 -16.98 20.88
C ASP A 157 8.07 -17.70 22.19
N SER A 158 8.80 -17.39 23.26
CA SER A 158 8.57 -17.97 24.58
C SER A 158 9.03 -17.06 25.71
N ALA A 159 8.59 -17.39 26.93
CA ALA A 159 9.09 -16.75 28.13
C ALA A 159 10.57 -17.09 28.37
N GLU A 160 11.32 -16.15 28.96
CA GLU A 160 12.74 -16.30 29.30
C GLU A 160 13.05 -17.63 30.02
N GLN A 161 12.22 -17.99 31.02
CA GLN A 161 12.42 -19.21 31.80
C GLN A 161 12.30 -20.47 30.95
N LEU A 162 11.30 -20.55 30.05
CA LEU A 162 11.14 -21.70 29.16
C LEU A 162 12.31 -21.78 28.18
N CYS A 163 12.75 -20.63 27.65
CA CYS A 163 13.90 -20.55 26.77
C CYS A 163 15.18 -21.08 27.44
N GLY A 164 15.46 -20.62 28.67
CA GLY A 164 16.58 -21.11 29.46
C GLY A 164 16.47 -22.59 29.85
N THR A 165 15.26 -23.10 30.09
CA THR A 165 15.03 -24.53 30.39
C THR A 165 15.31 -25.42 29.18
N LEU A 166 15.07 -24.90 27.98
CA LEU A 166 15.36 -25.57 26.71
C LEU A 166 16.82 -25.36 26.24
N GLY A 167 17.59 -24.54 26.95
CA GLY A 167 18.99 -24.23 26.61
C GLY A 167 19.16 -23.25 25.46
N GLY A 168 18.15 -22.42 25.19
CA GLY A 168 18.18 -21.36 24.18
C GLY A 168 18.64 -20.00 24.72
N ASP A 169 19.06 -19.15 23.80
CA ASP A 169 19.44 -17.75 24.03
C ASP A 169 18.21 -16.85 23.86
N TRP A 170 17.72 -16.30 24.98
CA TRP A 170 16.57 -15.42 24.99
C TRP A 170 16.96 -13.98 24.61
N GLN A 171 16.24 -13.39 23.66
CA GLN A 171 16.65 -12.13 23.01
C GLN A 171 16.08 -10.86 23.66
N GLY A 172 15.44 -11.00 24.82
CA GLY A 172 14.75 -9.89 25.47
C GLY A 172 13.24 -9.95 25.28
N ALA A 173 12.51 -9.29 26.16
CA ALA A 173 11.05 -9.23 26.07
C ALA A 173 10.63 -8.49 24.80
N PHE A 174 9.55 -8.93 24.16
CA PHE A 174 8.99 -8.33 22.93
C PHE A 174 9.88 -8.40 21.69
N SER A 175 11.01 -9.11 21.76
CA SER A 175 11.75 -9.53 20.59
C SER A 175 10.95 -10.60 19.83
N SER A 176 10.95 -10.55 18.49
CA SER A 176 10.22 -11.52 17.65
C SER A 176 11.17 -12.44 16.89
N CYS A 177 10.70 -13.65 16.60
CA CYS A 177 11.40 -14.62 15.76
C CYS A 177 11.67 -14.18 14.33
N GLU A 178 11.04 -13.10 13.89
CA GLU A 178 11.26 -12.51 12.58
C GLU A 178 12.65 -11.85 12.46
N PHE A 179 13.24 -11.42 13.59
CA PHE A 179 14.47 -10.61 13.56
C PHE A 179 15.55 -10.98 14.59
N SER A 180 15.25 -11.79 15.60
CA SER A 180 16.05 -11.76 16.84
C SER A 180 17.01 -12.94 17.06
N CYS A 181 16.88 -14.06 16.35
CA CYS A 181 17.82 -15.18 16.52
C CYS A 181 19.00 -15.11 15.58
N GLY A 182 20.09 -14.52 16.10
CA GLY A 182 21.35 -14.31 15.39
C GLY A 182 21.76 -15.50 14.52
N THR A 183 21.60 -15.36 13.21
CA THR A 183 22.50 -14.47 12.49
C THR A 183 21.72 -13.50 11.62
N THR A 184 22.07 -12.22 11.71
CA THR A 184 22.08 -11.25 10.63
C THR A 184 23.00 -11.73 9.49
N ASN A 185 22.85 -12.97 9.01
CA ASN A 185 23.50 -13.44 7.79
C ASN A 185 22.56 -13.35 6.59
N ILE A 186 21.38 -12.73 6.75
CA ILE A 186 20.64 -12.26 5.59
C ILE A 186 21.50 -11.18 4.97
N GLY A 187 21.93 -11.48 3.76
CA GLY A 187 22.66 -10.60 2.88
C GLY A 187 22.32 -10.97 1.45
N ALA A 188 22.61 -10.08 0.53
CA ALA A 188 22.42 -10.28 -0.88
C ALA A 188 23.13 -11.57 -1.31
N CYS A 189 22.35 -12.50 -1.85
CA CYS A 189 22.83 -13.71 -2.48
C CYS A 189 22.70 -13.59 -3.99
N CYS A 190 23.84 -13.48 -4.67
CA CYS A 190 23.89 -13.28 -6.12
C CYS A 190 23.96 -14.63 -6.84
N MET A 191 22.99 -14.93 -7.68
CA MET A 191 22.96 -16.17 -8.46
C MET A 191 22.33 -15.97 -9.83
N GLY A 192 23.12 -16.16 -10.89
CA GLY A 192 22.61 -16.13 -12.26
C GLY A 192 21.91 -14.82 -12.65
N GLY A 193 22.39 -13.68 -12.14
CA GLY A 193 21.80 -12.36 -12.38
C GLY A 193 20.63 -12.00 -11.46
N HIS A 194 20.21 -12.89 -10.56
CA HIS A 194 19.19 -12.60 -9.56
C HIS A 194 19.81 -12.38 -8.18
N CYS A 195 19.17 -11.53 -7.38
CA CYS A 195 19.52 -11.30 -5.99
C CYS A 195 18.40 -11.74 -5.07
N PHE A 196 18.76 -12.48 -4.02
CA PHE A 196 17.83 -12.84 -2.95
C PHE A 196 18.46 -12.51 -1.60
N ASP A 197 17.71 -11.90 -0.70
CA ASP A 197 18.15 -11.70 0.68
C ASP A 197 18.05 -13.04 1.42
N LEU A 198 19.18 -13.75 1.49
CA LEU A 198 19.26 -15.10 2.06
C LEU A 198 20.35 -15.20 3.13
N PRO A 199 20.22 -16.15 4.08
CA PRO A 199 21.33 -16.57 4.93
C PRO A 199 22.53 -17.00 4.09
N GLY A 200 23.74 -16.55 4.44
CA GLY A 200 24.96 -16.87 3.69
C GLY A 200 25.22 -18.36 3.46
N ASP A 201 24.93 -19.22 4.44
CA ASP A 201 25.06 -20.67 4.29
C ASP A 201 24.10 -21.24 3.24
N PHE A 202 22.89 -20.69 3.17
CA PHE A 202 21.88 -21.08 2.18
C PHE A 202 22.26 -20.56 0.78
N CYS A 203 22.81 -19.36 0.70
CA CYS A 203 23.35 -18.81 -0.54
C CYS A 203 24.45 -19.70 -1.13
N ASN A 204 25.43 -20.08 -0.29
CA ASN A 204 26.52 -20.96 -0.67
C ASN A 204 26.03 -22.36 -1.06
N LEU A 205 25.02 -22.89 -0.35
CA LEU A 205 24.42 -24.21 -0.64
C LEU A 205 23.75 -24.24 -2.02
N LEU A 206 23.11 -23.16 -2.43
CA LEU A 206 22.49 -23.03 -3.73
C LEU A 206 23.50 -22.68 -4.85
N GLY A 207 24.76 -22.38 -4.50
CA GLY A 207 25.82 -22.03 -5.44
C GLY A 207 25.88 -20.54 -5.82
N GLY A 208 25.34 -19.66 -4.97
CA GLY A 208 25.37 -18.21 -5.15
C GLY A 208 26.56 -17.55 -4.46
N GLU A 209 26.87 -16.31 -4.86
CA GLU A 209 27.87 -15.48 -4.20
C GLU A 209 27.23 -14.58 -3.15
N TRP A 210 27.52 -14.86 -1.89
CA TRP A 210 27.01 -14.09 -0.77
C TRP A 210 27.86 -12.84 -0.51
N GLN A 211 27.20 -11.69 -0.42
CA GLN A 211 27.87 -10.37 -0.40
C GLN A 211 28.24 -9.88 1.00
N GLY A 212 27.84 -10.61 2.03
CA GLY A 212 28.10 -10.27 3.41
C GLY A 212 26.84 -9.90 4.18
N PRO A 213 26.93 -9.87 5.51
CA PRO A 213 25.78 -9.66 6.38
C PRO A 213 25.25 -8.22 6.27
N GLY A 214 23.93 -8.06 6.13
CA GLY A 214 23.27 -6.74 6.07
C GLY A 214 23.44 -5.97 4.76
N VAL A 215 24.16 -6.53 3.77
CA VAL A 215 24.15 -6.03 2.39
C VAL A 215 22.82 -6.45 1.77
N THR A 216 21.98 -5.52 1.34
CA THR A 216 20.67 -5.85 0.74
C THR A 216 20.74 -5.93 -0.78
N CYS A 217 19.79 -6.63 -1.39
CA CYS A 217 19.64 -6.70 -2.84
C CYS A 217 19.35 -5.35 -3.53
N GLU A 218 19.14 -4.29 -2.76
CA GLU A 218 18.86 -2.94 -3.28
C GLU A 218 20.11 -2.27 -3.89
N PHE A 219 21.33 -2.71 -3.55
CA PHE A 219 22.57 -2.02 -3.98
C PHE A 219 23.75 -2.93 -4.32
N THR A 220 23.59 -4.26 -4.40
CA THR A 220 24.72 -5.19 -4.61
C THR A 220 24.31 -6.45 -5.39
N CYS A 221 25.31 -7.20 -5.88
CA CYS A 221 25.35 -7.98 -7.13
C CYS A 221 25.71 -7.05 -8.29
N ASP A 222 26.55 -7.49 -9.24
CA ASP A 222 26.82 -6.72 -10.46
C ASP A 222 25.50 -6.51 -11.24
N VAL A 223 24.75 -5.48 -10.84
CA VAL A 223 23.55 -4.96 -11.50
C VAL A 223 23.91 -4.28 -12.82
N ALA A 224 25.18 -4.33 -13.23
CA ALA A 224 25.67 -3.81 -14.51
C ALA A 224 25.03 -4.50 -15.72
N ASP A 225 24.36 -5.63 -15.52
CA ASP A 225 23.63 -6.33 -16.57
C ASP A 225 22.10 -6.34 -16.36
N LEU A 226 21.60 -5.87 -15.22
CA LEU A 226 20.16 -5.80 -14.94
C LEU A 226 19.58 -4.51 -15.50
N GLY A 227 18.45 -4.63 -16.19
CA GLY A 227 17.64 -3.51 -16.65
C GLY A 227 16.15 -3.81 -16.44
N ALA A 228 15.34 -2.76 -16.43
CA ALA A 228 13.89 -2.89 -16.45
C ALA A 228 13.49 -3.66 -17.71
N CYS A 229 12.75 -4.74 -17.53
CA CYS A 229 12.12 -5.50 -18.61
C CYS A 229 10.62 -5.29 -18.54
N CYS A 230 10.05 -4.73 -19.61
CA CYS A 230 8.61 -4.58 -19.72
C CYS A 230 8.01 -5.70 -20.56
N MET A 231 7.09 -6.42 -19.94
CA MET A 231 6.16 -7.30 -20.62
C MET A 231 4.75 -6.76 -20.42
N TRP A 232 4.18 -6.20 -21.49
CA TRP A 232 2.89 -5.50 -21.44
C TRP A 232 2.88 -4.36 -20.40
N ASP A 233 2.10 -4.50 -19.33
CA ASP A 233 1.97 -3.54 -18.22
C ASP A 233 2.78 -3.95 -16.97
N HIS A 234 3.54 -5.04 -17.05
CA HIS A 234 4.32 -5.57 -15.94
C HIS A 234 5.81 -5.28 -16.14
N CYS A 235 6.40 -4.70 -15.10
CA CYS A 235 7.83 -4.46 -15.01
C CYS A 235 8.48 -5.47 -14.07
N PHE A 236 9.60 -6.04 -14.51
CA PHE A 236 10.53 -6.73 -13.62
C PHE A 236 11.98 -6.48 -14.04
N ASP A 237 12.89 -6.38 -13.07
CA ASP A 237 14.30 -6.18 -13.37
C ASP A 237 14.93 -7.51 -13.79
N SER A 238 15.56 -7.54 -14.97
CA SER A 238 16.20 -8.75 -15.48
C SER A 238 17.37 -8.47 -16.44
N PRO A 239 18.23 -9.47 -16.70
CA PRO A 239 19.25 -9.37 -17.74
C PRO A 239 18.62 -9.25 -19.14
N SER A 240 19.33 -8.61 -20.08
CA SER A 240 18.86 -8.41 -21.46
C SER A 240 18.38 -9.71 -22.10
N ASP A 241 19.19 -10.76 -22.01
CA ASP A 241 18.94 -12.03 -22.69
C ASP A 241 17.65 -12.71 -22.18
N PHE A 242 17.37 -12.58 -20.88
CA PHE A 242 16.16 -13.15 -20.30
C PHE A 242 14.92 -12.35 -20.71
N CYS A 243 15.04 -11.01 -20.73
CA CYS A 243 13.97 -10.14 -21.20
C CYS A 243 13.59 -10.43 -22.67
N GLU A 244 14.61 -10.58 -23.52
CA GLU A 244 14.44 -10.93 -24.94
C GLU A 244 13.81 -12.31 -25.12
N ILE A 245 14.25 -13.32 -24.37
CA ILE A 245 13.67 -14.68 -24.39
C ILE A 245 12.21 -14.66 -23.94
N ALA A 246 11.88 -13.84 -22.94
CA ALA A 246 10.53 -13.68 -22.43
C ALA A 246 9.63 -12.86 -23.38
N GLY A 247 10.21 -12.25 -24.42
CA GLY A 247 9.50 -11.40 -25.39
C GLY A 247 9.17 -10.01 -24.85
N GLY A 248 9.86 -9.56 -23.81
CA GLY A 248 9.76 -8.21 -23.25
C GLY A 248 10.65 -7.21 -23.97
N ASP A 249 10.37 -5.92 -23.76
CA ASP A 249 11.21 -4.81 -24.19
C ASP A 249 12.19 -4.46 -23.04
N TRP A 250 13.51 -4.51 -23.30
CA TRP A 250 14.56 -4.25 -22.31
C TRP A 250 15.10 -2.82 -22.40
N TYR A 251 15.22 -2.13 -21.26
CA TYR A 251 15.46 -0.67 -21.21
C TYR A 251 16.91 -0.25 -20.97
N GLY A 252 17.83 -1.20 -20.89
CA GLY A 252 19.24 -0.91 -20.66
C GLY A 252 19.67 -1.22 -19.23
N ALA A 253 20.95 -1.53 -19.08
CA ALA A 253 21.56 -1.78 -17.78
C ALA A 253 21.43 -0.56 -16.86
N GLY A 254 21.06 -0.79 -15.60
CA GLY A 254 20.85 0.25 -14.60
C GLY A 254 19.52 1.01 -14.74
N SER A 255 18.62 0.59 -15.65
CA SER A 255 17.21 0.97 -15.57
C SER A 255 16.50 0.05 -14.58
N PHE A 256 15.61 0.59 -13.73
CA PHE A 256 14.90 -0.19 -12.70
C PHE A 256 13.41 0.08 -12.74
N CYS A 257 12.61 -0.94 -12.44
CA CYS A 257 11.15 -0.86 -12.39
C CYS A 257 10.60 0.13 -11.35
N GLN A 258 11.40 0.49 -10.35
CA GLN A 258 11.06 1.53 -9.38
C GLN A 258 11.10 2.94 -9.97
N ASP A 259 11.91 3.14 -11.03
CA ASP A 259 12.07 4.42 -11.75
C ASP A 259 11.47 4.38 -13.17
N SER A 260 11.10 3.17 -13.66
CA SER A 260 10.63 2.91 -15.01
C SER A 260 9.23 2.28 -14.96
N PHE A 261 8.22 3.00 -15.43
CA PHE A 261 6.86 2.47 -15.49
C PHE A 261 6.65 1.75 -16.81
N CYS A 262 6.22 0.48 -16.76
CA CYS A 262 5.70 -0.24 -17.94
C CYS A 262 4.30 0.25 -18.33
N ASP A 263 4.11 1.56 -18.27
CA ASP A 263 2.92 2.16 -18.82
C ASP A 263 3.19 2.36 -20.30
N ASN A 264 2.41 1.71 -21.16
CA ASN A 264 2.43 1.92 -22.62
C ASN A 264 2.26 3.41 -22.99
N ALA A 265 1.83 4.25 -22.04
CA ALA A 265 1.77 5.70 -22.15
C ALA A 265 3.13 6.41 -22.20
N GLN A 266 4.21 5.86 -21.62
CA GLN A 266 5.55 6.50 -21.65
C GLN A 266 6.40 6.13 -22.88
N LEU A 267 6.01 5.12 -23.66
CA LEU A 267 6.70 4.75 -24.91
C LEU A 267 6.03 5.31 -26.18
N ASN A 268 4.84 5.89 -26.06
CA ASN A 268 4.23 6.57 -27.18
C ASN A 268 4.92 7.92 -27.38
N GLY A 269 5.68 8.03 -28.47
CA GLY A 269 6.06 9.33 -29.02
C GLY A 269 5.04 9.78 -30.06
N ALA A 270 5.07 11.06 -30.38
CA ALA A 270 4.28 11.60 -31.47
C ALA A 270 4.91 11.15 -32.79
N CYS A 271 4.18 10.31 -33.52
CA CYS A 271 4.55 9.86 -34.85
C CYS A 271 3.80 10.67 -35.91
N CYS A 272 4.54 11.44 -36.69
CA CYS A 272 3.98 12.18 -37.81
C CYS A 272 3.95 11.33 -39.08
N VAL A 273 2.74 10.99 -39.54
CA VAL A 273 2.51 10.22 -40.76
C VAL A 273 1.60 11.04 -41.67
N ASN A 274 2.10 11.42 -42.84
CA ASN A 274 1.33 12.20 -43.83
C ASN A 274 0.64 13.44 -43.23
N GLY A 275 1.33 14.17 -42.35
CA GLY A 275 0.80 15.38 -41.71
C GLY A 275 -0.23 15.15 -40.61
N ALA A 276 -0.58 13.91 -40.30
CA ALA A 276 -1.34 13.54 -39.12
C ALA A 276 -0.39 13.07 -38.00
N CYS A 277 -0.66 13.47 -36.76
CA CYS A 277 0.04 12.95 -35.60
C CYS A 277 -0.75 11.77 -35.02
N VAL A 278 -0.07 10.66 -34.79
CA VAL A 278 -0.59 9.51 -34.06
C VAL A 278 0.41 9.11 -32.97
N SER A 279 -0.08 8.77 -31.79
CA SER A 279 0.75 8.24 -30.72
C SER A 279 1.06 6.77 -31.01
N LEU A 280 2.31 6.48 -31.35
CA LEU A 280 2.81 5.14 -31.69
C LEU A 280 4.14 4.89 -31.01
N LEU A 281 4.56 3.63 -30.96
CA LEU A 281 5.93 3.26 -30.59
C LEU A 281 6.91 3.66 -31.72
N GLU A 282 8.18 3.88 -31.40
CA GLU A 282 9.21 4.22 -32.40
C GLU A 282 9.28 3.15 -33.52
N LYS A 283 9.25 1.87 -33.14
CA LYS A 283 9.26 0.73 -34.08
C LYS A 283 8.05 0.73 -35.01
N GLU A 284 6.87 1.08 -34.49
CA GLU A 284 5.63 1.14 -35.26
C GLU A 284 5.62 2.38 -36.17
N CYS A 285 6.11 3.51 -35.68
CA CYS A 285 6.28 4.73 -36.45
C CYS A 285 7.22 4.53 -37.64
N ALA A 286 8.35 3.83 -37.43
CA ALA A 286 9.27 3.45 -38.49
C ALA A 286 8.62 2.51 -39.52
N SER A 287 7.77 1.58 -39.07
CA SER A 287 7.05 0.64 -39.96
C SER A 287 6.08 1.33 -40.93
N VAL A 288 5.56 2.50 -40.55
CA VAL A 288 4.68 3.34 -41.39
C VAL A 288 5.42 4.50 -42.05
N LEU A 289 6.75 4.49 -42.00
CA LEU A 289 7.63 5.55 -42.54
C LEU A 289 7.29 6.94 -41.98
N GLY A 290 6.81 6.99 -40.74
CA GLY A 290 6.53 8.21 -40.01
C GLY A 290 7.78 8.84 -39.42
N SER A 291 7.70 10.13 -39.10
CA SER A 291 8.74 10.85 -38.35
C SER A 291 8.41 10.80 -36.87
N PHE A 292 9.25 10.13 -36.08
CA PHE A 292 9.03 9.90 -34.66
C PHE A 292 9.65 11.02 -33.82
N THR A 293 8.92 11.52 -32.82
CA THR A 293 9.46 12.40 -31.77
C THR A 293 9.42 11.68 -30.42
N PRO A 294 10.57 11.31 -29.84
CA PRO A 294 10.65 10.68 -28.53
C PRO A 294 9.97 11.53 -27.46
N ASN A 295 9.13 10.93 -26.61
CA ASN A 295 8.34 11.61 -25.57
C ASN A 295 7.43 12.74 -26.10
N GLY A 296 7.17 12.79 -27.41
CA GLY A 296 6.29 13.79 -28.00
C GLY A 296 4.82 13.46 -27.76
N ASN A 297 3.99 14.49 -27.52
CA ASN A 297 2.54 14.34 -27.45
C ASN A 297 1.90 14.94 -28.73
N CYS A 298 0.96 14.22 -29.35
CA CYS A 298 0.21 14.71 -30.50
C CYS A 298 -0.70 15.92 -30.20
N ASP A 299 -0.93 16.25 -28.93
CA ASP A 299 -1.61 17.49 -28.53
C ASP A 299 -0.71 18.74 -28.67
N SER A 300 0.62 18.55 -28.63
CA SER A 300 1.61 19.66 -28.66
C SER A 300 2.47 19.67 -29.91
N ILE A 301 2.56 18.55 -30.63
CA ILE A 301 3.33 18.44 -31.88
C ILE A 301 2.45 18.78 -33.09
N THR A 302 2.96 19.70 -33.92
CA THR A 302 2.38 20.00 -35.23
C THR A 302 3.19 19.29 -36.31
N CYS A 303 2.58 18.32 -36.98
CA CYS A 303 3.21 17.64 -38.09
C CYS A 303 3.28 18.54 -39.33
N ALA A 304 4.40 18.48 -40.05
CA ALA A 304 4.51 19.14 -41.35
C ALA A 304 3.42 18.59 -42.30
N PRO A 305 2.70 19.46 -43.04
CA PRO A 305 1.64 19.03 -43.94
C PRO A 305 2.18 18.08 -45.00
N TYR A 306 1.43 17.01 -45.30
CA TYR A 306 1.80 16.09 -46.37
C TYR A 306 1.84 16.81 -47.71
N CYS A 307 3.03 16.82 -48.33
CA CYS A 307 3.21 17.31 -49.68
C CYS A 307 3.61 16.13 -50.58
N GLY A 308 2.65 15.52 -51.26
CA GLY A 308 2.93 14.42 -52.19
C GLY A 308 3.76 14.82 -53.42
N SER A 309 4.05 16.11 -53.59
CA SER A 309 4.90 16.66 -54.65
C SER A 309 6.36 16.90 -54.21
N ASP A 310 6.66 16.80 -52.92
CA ASP A 310 8.03 16.81 -52.37
C ASP A 310 8.51 15.35 -52.32
N ILE A 311 9.22 14.96 -53.38
CA ILE A 311 9.63 13.58 -53.63
C ILE A 311 10.93 13.28 -52.89
N ASN A 312 11.80 14.27 -52.69
CA ASN A 312 13.08 14.10 -52.01
C ASN A 312 12.98 14.27 -50.47
N LYS A 313 11.82 14.71 -49.97
CA LYS A 313 11.47 14.94 -48.55
C LYS A 313 12.30 16.04 -47.88
N ASP A 314 12.74 17.05 -48.62
CA ASP A 314 13.49 18.19 -48.08
C ASP A 314 12.60 19.36 -47.60
N ASN A 315 11.27 19.20 -47.71
CA ASN A 315 10.23 20.19 -47.42
C ASN A 315 10.17 21.36 -48.42
N VAL A 316 10.77 21.21 -49.60
CA VAL A 316 10.67 22.13 -50.74
C VAL A 316 10.08 21.35 -51.91
N VAL A 317 9.23 22.00 -52.71
CA VAL A 317 8.79 21.44 -54.00
C VAL A 317 9.51 22.23 -55.08
N ASP A 318 10.57 21.67 -55.63
CA ASP A 318 11.37 22.29 -56.68
C ASP A 318 11.78 21.33 -57.81
N VAL A 319 12.74 21.74 -58.63
CA VAL A 319 13.19 20.93 -59.77
C VAL A 319 13.84 19.62 -59.32
N ASN A 320 14.41 19.55 -58.12
CA ASN A 320 15.08 18.36 -57.60
C ASN A 320 14.07 17.22 -57.37
N ASP A 321 12.84 17.52 -56.95
CA ASP A 321 11.76 16.54 -56.84
C ASP A 321 11.36 15.96 -58.19
N LEU A 322 11.24 16.84 -59.20
CA LEU A 322 10.92 16.44 -60.56
C LEU A 322 12.03 15.57 -61.16
N LEU A 323 13.29 15.89 -60.87
CA LEU A 323 14.44 15.13 -61.34
C LEU A 323 14.45 13.70 -60.80
N LEU A 324 13.97 13.45 -59.56
CA LEU A 324 13.84 12.08 -59.04
C LEU A 324 12.77 11.25 -59.79
N ILE A 325 11.68 11.88 -60.22
CA ILE A 325 10.65 11.23 -61.06
C ILE A 325 11.23 10.90 -62.43
N VAL A 326 11.99 11.83 -63.03
CA VAL A 326 12.62 11.63 -64.35
C VAL A 326 13.73 10.59 -64.30
N ASP A 327 14.55 10.57 -63.25
CA ASP A 327 15.65 9.62 -63.04
C ASP A 327 15.15 8.17 -62.92
N SER A 328 13.98 7.99 -62.32
CA SER A 328 13.30 6.69 -62.20
C SER A 328 12.43 6.32 -63.41
N TRP A 329 12.38 7.18 -64.44
CA TRP A 329 11.45 7.01 -65.56
C TRP A 329 11.99 6.05 -66.63
N GLY A 330 11.69 4.77 -66.42
CA GLY A 330 11.75 3.70 -67.42
C GLY A 330 13.07 2.93 -67.46
N LEU A 331 12.97 1.60 -67.49
CA LEU A 331 14.04 0.77 -68.03
C LEU A 331 13.89 0.78 -69.55
N CYS A 332 14.97 1.09 -70.26
CA CYS A 332 15.05 0.83 -71.71
C CYS A 332 15.27 -0.70 -71.88
N PRO A 333 14.28 -1.46 -72.38
CA PRO A 333 14.39 -2.91 -72.53
C PRO A 333 15.43 -3.33 -73.57
#